data_AF-A0A4Q3YZ55-F1
#
_entry.id   AF-A0A4Q3YZ55-F1
#
_cell.length_a   1.000
_cell.length_b   1.000
_cell.length_c   1.000
_cell.angle_alpha   90.00
_cell.angle_beta   90.00
_cell.angle_gamma   90.00
#
_symmetry.space_group_name_H-M   'P 1'
#
loop_
_entity.id
_entity.type
_entity.pdbx_description
1 polymer ?
#
loop_
_entity_poly.entity_id
_entity_poly.type
_entity_poly.pdbx_seq_one_letter_code
_entity_poly.pdbx_strand_id
1 'polypeptide(L)'
;MQHLPTISPTPQLPILTKHAVARSQQRGILREHQETVFAFGDLEHEVGRGCYRLAISQRRLMNLVRNGTISAQIADRCRRLSVITDGMTIVTNYKSSLRAS
;
A
#
# COMPACT_ATOMS: atom_id res chain seq x y z
N MET A 1 16.49 19.99 31.52
CA MET A 1 15.73 18.88 30.90
C MET A 1 15.53 19.23 29.44
N GLN A 2 16.23 18.57 28.52
CA GLN A 2 16.08 18.82 27.08
C GLN A 2 14.93 17.96 26.56
N HIS A 3 13.86 18.58 26.09
CA HIS A 3 12.81 17.89 25.35
C HIS A 3 13.39 17.45 24.00
N LEU A 4 13.64 16.14 23.85
CA LEU A 4 13.87 15.54 22.54
C LEU A 4 12.60 15.72 21.69
N PRO A 5 12.70 16.23 20.46
CA PRO A 5 11.55 16.26 19.58
C PRO A 5 11.18 14.80 19.24
N THR A 6 9.95 14.43 19.55
CA THR A 6 9.35 13.19 19.06
C THR A 6 9.36 13.25 17.54
N ILE A 7 10.33 12.59 16.91
CA ILE A 7 10.33 12.37 15.46
C ILE A 7 9.22 11.36 15.21
N SER A 8 7.98 11.83 15.11
CA SER A 8 6.91 11.03 14.53
C SER A 8 7.38 10.65 13.12
N PRO A 9 7.50 9.36 12.77
CA PRO A 9 7.85 9.00 11.41
C PRO A 9 6.72 9.51 10.52
N THR A 10 6.96 10.58 9.79
CA THR A 10 6.10 10.97 8.68
C THR A 10 6.00 9.74 7.79
N PRO A 11 4.81 9.22 7.48
CA PRO A 11 4.70 8.05 6.62
C PRO A 11 5.37 8.39 5.30
N GLN A 12 6.55 7.80 5.06
CA GLN A 12 7.34 8.10 3.88
C GLN A 12 6.56 7.60 2.66
N LEU A 13 6.19 8.53 1.78
CA LEU A 13 5.50 8.16 0.56
C LEU A 13 6.43 7.32 -0.33
N PRO A 14 5.94 6.22 -0.92
CA PRO A 14 6.75 5.39 -1.77
C PRO A 14 7.14 6.12 -3.06
N ILE A 15 8.35 5.85 -3.54
CA ILE A 15 8.76 6.22 -4.90
C ILE A 15 8.08 5.24 -5.87
N LEU A 16 7.49 5.72 -6.96
CA LEU A 16 6.93 4.85 -8.00
C LEU A 16 7.91 4.77 -9.17
N THR A 17 8.26 3.57 -9.61
CA THR A 17 9.01 3.41 -10.87
C THR A 17 8.16 3.80 -12.08
N LYS A 18 8.82 4.09 -13.20
CA LYS A 18 8.13 4.30 -14.49
C LYS A 18 7.24 3.11 -14.86
N HIS A 19 7.68 1.89 -14.56
CA HIS A 19 6.91 0.68 -14.80
C HIS A 19 5.63 0.65 -13.93
N ALA A 20 5.75 0.94 -12.64
CA ALA A 20 4.59 1.02 -11.75
C ALA A 20 3.58 2.08 -12.20
N VAL A 21 4.05 3.28 -12.59
CA VAL A 21 3.19 4.36 -13.10
C VAL A 21 2.43 3.92 -14.36
N ALA A 22 3.11 3.34 -15.34
CA ALA A 22 2.48 2.86 -16.56
C ALA A 22 1.42 1.78 -16.27
N ARG A 23 1.72 0.85 -15.35
CA ARG A 23 0.77 -0.21 -14.94
C ARG A 23 -0.43 0.33 -14.19
N SER A 24 -0.24 1.37 -13.38
CA SER A 24 -1.33 2.05 -12.68
C SER A 24 -2.31 2.69 -13.67
N GLN A 25 -1.79 3.42 -14.66
CA GLN A 25 -2.59 4.09 -15.69
C GLN A 25 -3.43 3.10 -16.50
N GLN A 26 -2.82 1.99 -16.95
CA GLN A 26 -3.51 0.94 -17.72
C GLN A 26 -4.68 0.29 -16.96
N ARG A 27 -4.72 0.41 -15.62
CA ARG A 27 -5.66 -0.31 -14.76
C ARG A 27 -6.55 0.60 -13.92
N GLY A 28 -6.48 1.91 -14.14
CA GLY A 28 -7.19 2.90 -13.33
C GLY A 28 -6.87 2.81 -11.85
N ILE A 29 -5.60 2.52 -11.50
CA ILE A 29 -5.12 2.53 -10.12
C ILE A 29 -4.57 3.92 -9.84
N LEU A 30 -5.22 4.64 -8.93
CA LEU A 30 -4.74 5.94 -8.47
C LEU A 30 -3.59 5.79 -7.48
N ARG A 31 -2.75 6.83 -7.43
CA ARG A 31 -1.58 6.91 -6.53
C ARG A 31 -1.99 6.74 -5.07
N GLU A 32 -3.07 7.38 -4.65
CA GLU A 32 -3.61 7.29 -3.28
C GLU A 32 -3.88 5.83 -2.85
N HIS A 33 -4.31 4.95 -3.76
CA HIS A 33 -4.56 3.55 -3.44
C HIS A 33 -3.23 2.80 -3.20
N GLN A 34 -2.21 3.11 -4.00
CA GLN A 34 -0.88 2.51 -3.86
C GLN A 34 -0.21 2.94 -2.56
N GLU A 35 -0.32 4.23 -2.23
CA GLU A 35 0.17 4.80 -0.97
C GLU A 35 -0.56 4.19 0.23
N THR A 36 -1.87 3.99 0.13
CA THR A 36 -2.66 3.32 1.17
C THR A 36 -2.18 1.88 1.40
N VAL A 37 -1.97 1.10 0.33
CA VAL A 37 -1.45 -0.28 0.45
C VAL A 37 -0.03 -0.28 1.02
N PHE A 38 0.81 0.67 0.60
CA PHE A 38 2.16 0.80 1.11
C PHE A 38 2.21 1.14 2.60
N ALA A 39 1.36 2.07 3.05
CA ALA A 39 1.35 2.55 4.43
C ALA A 39 0.68 1.57 5.41
N PHE A 40 -0.34 0.82 4.96
CA PHE A 40 -1.20 0.03 5.85
C PHE A 40 -1.25 -1.46 5.55
N GLY A 41 -0.47 -1.93 4.57
CA GLY A 41 -0.38 -3.35 4.23
C GLY A 41 0.11 -4.18 5.41
N ASP A 42 -0.64 -5.23 5.72
CA ASP A 42 -0.34 -6.21 6.77
C ASP A 42 -0.10 -7.61 6.20
N LEU A 43 -0.36 -7.81 4.91
CA LEU A 43 -0.08 -9.06 4.21
C LEU A 43 1.19 -8.90 3.37
N GLU A 44 2.30 -9.35 3.92
CA GLU A 44 3.60 -9.38 3.27
C GLU A 44 3.92 -10.77 2.73
N HIS A 45 4.51 -10.83 1.54
CA HIS A 45 5.01 -12.08 0.96
C HIS A 45 6.25 -11.81 0.11
N GLU A 46 7.36 -12.45 0.43
CA GLU A 46 8.58 -12.34 -0.38
C GLU A 46 8.34 -12.80 -1.83
N VAL A 47 8.85 -12.04 -2.79
CA VAL A 47 8.80 -12.39 -4.22
C VAL A 47 10.19 -12.52 -4.84
N GLY A 48 11.23 -12.53 -3.99
CA GLY A 48 12.62 -12.67 -4.37
C GLY A 48 13.32 -11.34 -4.69
N ARG A 49 14.66 -11.39 -4.77
CA ARG A 49 15.55 -10.25 -5.11
C ARG A 49 15.36 -9.01 -4.21
N GLY A 50 15.12 -9.22 -2.92
CA GLY A 50 14.88 -8.13 -1.96
C GLY A 50 13.55 -7.41 -2.15
N CYS A 51 12.67 -7.93 -3.00
CA CYS A 51 11.32 -7.41 -3.17
C CYS A 51 10.30 -8.29 -2.44
N TYR A 52 9.23 -7.64 -1.98
CA TYR A 52 8.09 -8.29 -1.38
C TYR A 52 6.79 -7.71 -1.94
N ARG A 53 5.75 -8.56 -1.96
CA ARG A 53 4.38 -8.18 -2.22
C ARG A 53 3.76 -7.70 -0.93
N LEU A 54 3.11 -6.55 -1.00
CA LEU A 54 2.34 -5.98 0.09
C LEU A 54 0.86 -5.83 -0.33
N ALA A 55 -0.05 -6.22 0.56
CA ALA A 55 -1.49 -6.06 0.43
C ALA A 55 -2.12 -5.79 1.81
N ILE A 56 -3.36 -5.32 1.82
CA ILE A 56 -4.12 -5.10 3.06
C ILE A 56 -5.16 -6.21 3.23
N SER A 57 -5.18 -6.87 4.38
CA SER A 57 -6.19 -7.85 4.75
C SER A 57 -7.56 -7.21 4.87
N GLN A 58 -8.62 -8.00 4.63
CA GLN A 58 -9.99 -7.51 4.77
C GLN A 58 -10.27 -6.97 6.18
N ARG A 59 -9.75 -7.64 7.21
CA ARG A 59 -9.88 -7.21 8.62
C ARG A 59 -9.23 -5.84 8.83
N ARG A 60 -8.01 -5.65 8.31
CA ARG A 60 -7.29 -4.37 8.43
C ARG A 60 -8.01 -3.25 7.68
N LEU A 61 -8.51 -3.49 6.47
CA LEU A 61 -9.34 -2.52 5.73
C LEU A 61 -10.58 -2.08 6.51
N MET A 62 -11.33 -3.04 7.07
CA MET A 62 -12.53 -2.72 7.87
C MET A 62 -12.20 -1.88 9.10
N ASN A 63 -11.07 -2.15 9.75
CA ASN A 63 -10.62 -1.35 10.89
C ASN A 63 -10.22 0.07 10.49
N LEU A 64 -9.54 0.24 9.35
CA LEU A 64 -9.15 1.55 8.81
C LEU A 64 -10.35 2.40 8.35
N VAL A 65 -11.45 1.75 7.95
CA VAL A 65 -12.70 2.48 7.67
C VAL A 65 -13.39 2.84 8.98
N ARG A 66 -13.48 1.90 9.92
CA ARG A 66 -14.17 2.11 11.21
C ARG A 66 -13.54 3.24 12.03
N ASN A 67 -12.22 3.38 11.99
CA ASN A 67 -11.50 4.43 12.71
C ASN A 67 -11.37 5.75 11.91
N GLY A 68 -11.97 5.82 10.71
CA GLY A 68 -11.93 7.01 9.85
C GLY A 68 -10.57 7.29 9.19
N THR A 69 -9.62 6.36 9.21
CA THR A 69 -8.30 6.55 8.57
C THR A 69 -8.43 6.60 7.05
N ILE A 70 -9.31 5.79 6.47
CA ILE A 70 -9.63 5.82 5.03
C ILE A 70 -11.14 5.76 4.81
N SER A 71 -11.60 6.25 3.65
CA SER A 71 -13.01 6.12 3.26
C SER A 71 -13.34 4.69 2.81
N ALA A 72 -14.62 4.32 2.86
CA ALA A 72 -15.10 3.05 2.34
C ALA A 72 -14.79 2.86 0.84
N GLN A 73 -14.78 3.96 0.07
CA GLN A 73 -14.41 3.96 -1.35
C GLN A 73 -12.94 3.61 -1.54
N ILE A 74 -12.03 4.22 -0.77
CA ILE A 74 -10.60 3.87 -0.81
C ILE A 74 -10.39 2.42 -0.40
N ALA A 75 -11.09 1.95 0.64
CA ALA A 75 -11.00 0.57 1.08
C ALA A 75 -11.44 -0.44 0.00
N ASP A 76 -12.52 -0.14 -0.73
CA ASP A 76 -12.97 -0.98 -1.85
C ASP A 76 -11.93 -1.03 -2.98
N ARG A 77 -11.32 0.12 -3.32
CA ARG A 77 -10.25 0.20 -4.32
C ARG A 77 -8.98 -0.56 -3.90
N CYS A 78 -8.70 -0.63 -2.61
CA CYS A 78 -7.53 -1.33 -2.06
C CYS A 78 -7.74 -2.84 -1.84
N ARG A 79 -8.98 -3.32 -1.71
CA ARG A 79 -9.31 -4.73 -1.34
C ARG A 79 -8.62 -5.82 -2.15
N ARG A 80 -8.27 -5.53 -3.41
CA ARG A 80 -7.61 -6.48 -4.32
C ARG A 80 -6.30 -5.94 -4.85
N LEU A 81 -5.87 -4.77 -4.40
CA LEU A 81 -4.65 -4.14 -4.87
C LEU A 81 -3.47 -4.75 -4.12
N SER A 82 -2.47 -5.18 -4.89
CA SER A 82 -1.16 -5.55 -4.37
C SER A 82 -0.10 -4.67 -5.02
N VAL A 83 0.91 -4.32 -4.24
CA VAL A 83 2.10 -3.63 -4.71
C VAL A 83 3.30 -4.53 -4.50
N ILE A 84 4.27 -4.49 -5.42
CA ILE A 84 5.59 -5.09 -5.22
C ILE A 84 6.54 -3.96 -4.89
N THR A 85 7.29 -4.11 -3.81
CA THR A 85 8.20 -3.08 -3.31
C THR A 85 9.49 -3.66 -2.75
N ASP A 86 10.55 -2.86 -2.76
CA ASP A 86 11.84 -3.10 -2.08
C ASP A 86 11.92 -2.44 -0.69
N GLY A 87 10.80 -1.91 -0.17
CA GLY A 87 10.73 -1.18 1.10
C GLY A 87 10.81 0.33 0.98
N MET A 88 11.17 0.87 -0.19
CA MET A 88 11.16 2.31 -0.46
C MET A 88 10.42 2.66 -1.76
N THR A 89 10.51 1.78 -2.74
CA THR A 89 10.05 1.98 -4.11
C THR A 89 9.01 0.94 -4.46
N ILE A 90 7.88 1.37 -5.02
CA ILE A 90 6.93 0.48 -5.67
C ILE A 90 7.43 0.18 -7.08
N VAL A 91 7.85 -1.06 -7.28
CA VAL A 91 8.37 -1.60 -8.54
C VAL A 91 7.23 -1.87 -9.52
N THR A 92 6.14 -2.47 -9.05
CA THR A 92 4.94 -2.70 -9.86
C THR A 92 3.69 -2.82 -8.98
N ASN A 93 2.51 -2.85 -9.60
CA ASN A 93 1.23 -3.05 -8.93
C ASN A 93 0.27 -3.83 -9.82
N TYR A 94 -0.68 -4.51 -9.19
CA TYR A 94 -1.73 -5.26 -9.89
C TYR A 94 -2.94 -5.49 -8.99
N LYS A 95 -4.09 -5.79 -9.62
CA LYS A 95 -5.27 -6.29 -8.91
C LYS A 95 -5.28 -7.81 -8.95
N SER A 96 -5.31 -8.46 -7.79
CA SER A 96 -5.44 -9.90 -7.68
C SER A 96 -6.84 -10.36 -8.09
N SER A 97 -6.92 -11.44 -8.87
CA SER A 97 -8.18 -12.12 -9.17
C SER A 97 -8.76 -12.80 -7.93
N LEU A 98 -7.91 -13.25 -7.00
CA LEU A 98 -8.26 -13.93 -5.76
C LEU A 98 -8.32 -12.94 -4.59
N ARG A 99 -9.32 -13.09 -3.70
CA ARG A 99 -9.37 -12.32 -2.44
C ARG A 99 -8.15 -12.69 -1.60
N ALA A 100 -7.42 -11.70 -1.10
CA ALA A 100 -6.41 -11.94 -0.08
C ALA A 100 -7.16 -12.41 1.18
N SER A 101 -7.05 -13.71 1.46
CA SER A 101 -7.66 -14.40 2.61
C SER A 101 -6.95 -14.01 3.90
#